data_AF-A0AAU6L326-F1
#
_entry.id   AF-A0AAU6L326-F1
#
_cell.length_a   1.000
_cell.length_b   1.000
_cell.length_c   1.000
_cell.angle_alpha   90.00
_cell.angle_beta   90.00
_cell.angle_gamma   90.00
#
_symmetry.space_group_name_H-M   'P 1'
#
loop_
_entity.id
_entity.type
_entity.pdbx_description
1 polymer ?
#
loop_
_entity_poly.entity_id
_entity_poly.type
_entity_poly.pdbx_seq_one_letter_code
_entity_poly.pdbx_strand_id
1 'polypeptide(L)'
;MPQPTPDTRIRFALHPAHPPAVTATVTGPRSAEAQVALAARGFRDTGAGFLVLARIDREEPYYTQQAAQELQHDYDVGIEPALQEEIDTEWAWGDHPMTHLTREEIRQVSATAQQIHDDIAAGRLKIHLHAHDGWTTVAVGTYTDGHSVHLHGEDHLRQFALVYDNEAEAVAEFHRLHSVAVRPGPAPATDTELAAAAAHTPPAPHRAPANHDSQATVREAPPAARVHTADPRVGEALLESFFETNPDWWKVRTWSDEATVACHESLAMRVEFDHEARHRGDVAWTVAVYDSPVGERLWHATASATTPIDLVQTLLGSLTSNEPRWGPPPTGGALRPIDATRTLLEARWTQTSSARYVAWQAPDGSSSLHLNTYAAENPASQLHAWSIIGGTDPNRPYWAIDLSAAVTPDILAHLTDHLAACAPPAPRRTGTPSLPATPTATTPTRPRRH
;
A
#
# COMPACT_ATOMS: atom_id res chain seq x y z
N MET A 1 28.80 -38.56 7.01
CA MET A 1 27.36 -38.86 7.20
C MET A 1 26.60 -37.67 6.64
N PRO A 2 25.82 -37.80 5.55
CA PRO A 2 24.95 -36.70 5.13
C PRO A 2 23.84 -36.54 6.18
N GLN A 3 23.58 -35.32 6.62
CA GLN A 3 22.43 -35.07 7.49
C GLN A 3 21.14 -35.42 6.75
N PRO A 4 20.16 -36.07 7.41
CA PRO A 4 18.86 -36.32 6.79
C PRO A 4 18.23 -34.98 6.43
N THR A 5 17.80 -34.84 5.17
CA THR A 5 16.97 -33.71 4.74
C THR A 5 15.71 -33.67 5.61
N PRO A 6 15.30 -32.49 6.12
CA PRO A 6 14.08 -32.40 6.91
C PRO A 6 12.86 -32.78 6.06
N ASP A 7 12.11 -33.79 6.47
CA ASP A 7 10.90 -34.23 5.76
C ASP A 7 9.70 -33.29 5.98
N THR A 8 9.82 -32.32 6.88
CA THR A 8 8.80 -31.31 7.16
C THR A 8 9.23 -29.97 6.59
N ARG A 9 8.36 -29.38 5.78
CA ARG A 9 8.59 -28.17 5.02
C ARG A 9 7.68 -27.05 5.47
N ILE A 10 8.27 -25.87 5.65
CA ILE A 10 7.60 -24.62 5.96
C ILE A 10 7.79 -23.69 4.76
N ARG A 11 6.70 -23.12 4.25
CA ARG A 11 6.74 -22.12 3.18
C ARG A 11 6.09 -20.82 3.65
N PHE A 12 6.87 -19.73 3.59
CA PHE A 12 6.43 -18.39 3.91
C PHE A 12 6.11 -17.61 2.62
N ALA A 13 4.96 -16.94 2.61
CA ALA A 13 4.52 -16.09 1.50
C ALA A 13 3.73 -14.89 2.00
N LEU A 14 3.75 -13.77 1.26
CA LEU A 14 2.89 -12.63 1.56
C LEU A 14 1.41 -13.03 1.52
N HIS A 15 0.63 -12.48 2.45
CA HIS A 15 -0.80 -12.64 2.50
C HIS A 15 -1.42 -11.99 1.25
N PRO A 16 -2.23 -12.72 0.47
CA PRO A 16 -2.68 -12.26 -0.85
C PRO A 16 -3.61 -11.04 -0.80
N ALA A 17 -4.27 -10.80 0.33
CA ALA A 17 -5.24 -9.72 0.51
C ALA A 17 -4.86 -8.70 1.60
N HIS A 18 -3.84 -8.99 2.41
CA HIS A 18 -3.46 -8.16 3.55
C HIS A 18 -1.94 -8.01 3.66
N PRO A 19 -1.22 -7.51 2.63
CA PRO A 19 0.18 -7.13 2.83
C PRO A 19 0.29 -6.11 3.98
N PRO A 20 1.36 -6.17 4.79
CA PRO A 20 2.51 -7.08 4.76
C PRO A 20 2.34 -8.44 5.44
N ALA A 21 1.16 -8.77 5.95
CA ALA A 21 0.96 -9.99 6.72
C ALA A 21 1.53 -11.21 5.96
N VAL A 22 2.06 -12.17 6.71
CA VAL A 22 2.74 -13.34 6.14
C VAL A 22 1.97 -14.60 6.45
N THR A 23 1.76 -15.41 5.44
CA THR A 23 1.22 -16.77 5.56
C THR A 23 2.35 -17.79 5.70
N ALA A 24 2.16 -18.78 6.56
CA ALA A 24 3.05 -19.92 6.72
C ALA A 24 2.27 -21.22 6.46
N THR A 25 2.68 -21.96 5.43
CA THR A 25 2.11 -23.28 5.11
C THR A 25 3.07 -24.37 5.57
N VAL A 26 2.54 -25.37 6.29
CA VAL A 26 3.33 -26.46 6.87
C VAL A 26 2.91 -27.79 6.25
N THR A 27 3.87 -28.55 5.74
CA THR A 27 3.63 -29.87 5.15
C THR A 27 4.65 -30.88 5.66
N GLY A 28 4.23 -32.12 5.90
CA GLY A 28 5.13 -33.22 6.31
C GLY A 28 4.73 -33.88 7.64
N PRO A 29 5.54 -34.85 8.11
CA PRO A 29 5.20 -35.69 9.25
C PRO A 29 5.27 -34.96 10.61
N ARG A 30 6.02 -33.86 10.73
CA ARG A 30 6.16 -33.07 11.97
C ARG A 30 5.37 -31.75 11.92
N SER A 31 4.27 -31.70 11.15
CA SER A 31 3.49 -30.46 10.99
C SER A 31 2.99 -29.86 12.30
N ALA A 32 2.57 -30.70 13.27
CA ALA A 32 2.11 -30.22 14.57
C ALA A 32 3.24 -29.53 15.37
N GLU A 33 4.46 -30.09 15.35
CA GLU A 33 5.62 -29.48 16.02
C GLU A 33 6.02 -28.17 15.34
N ALA A 34 6.03 -28.14 14.00
CA ALA A 34 6.30 -26.92 13.23
C ALA A 34 5.24 -25.84 13.48
N GLN A 35 3.96 -26.19 13.60
CA GLN A 35 2.88 -25.25 13.96
C GLN A 35 3.08 -24.65 15.34
N VAL A 36 3.48 -25.45 16.35
CA VAL A 36 3.81 -24.93 17.69
C VAL A 36 5.02 -24.00 17.64
N ALA A 37 6.05 -24.36 16.86
CA ALA A 37 7.24 -23.52 16.70
C ALA A 37 6.94 -22.19 15.99
N LEU A 38 6.00 -22.18 15.04
CA LEU A 38 5.50 -20.97 14.38
C LEU A 38 4.64 -20.14 15.34
N ALA A 39 3.78 -20.77 16.14
CA ALA A 39 2.96 -20.09 17.14
C ALA A 39 3.81 -19.38 18.20
N ALA A 40 4.93 -19.98 18.62
CA ALA A 40 5.90 -19.34 19.50
C ALA A 40 6.55 -18.08 18.91
N ARG A 41 6.44 -17.87 17.59
CA ARG A 41 6.97 -16.72 16.84
C ARG A 41 5.87 -15.77 16.37
N GLY A 42 4.66 -15.89 16.96
CA GLY A 42 3.55 -14.99 16.70
C GLY A 42 2.62 -15.38 15.55
N PHE A 43 2.89 -16.48 14.83
CA PHE A 43 1.98 -16.97 13.80
C PHE A 43 0.72 -17.59 14.43
N ARG A 44 -0.47 -17.21 13.95
CA ARG A 44 -1.75 -17.70 14.46
C ARG A 44 -2.44 -18.58 13.42
N ASP A 45 -2.99 -19.71 13.86
CA ASP A 45 -3.81 -20.55 12.99
C ASP A 45 -5.15 -19.87 12.71
N THR A 46 -5.47 -19.66 11.44
CA THR A 46 -6.74 -19.06 10.99
C THR A 46 -7.80 -20.10 10.64
N GLY A 47 -7.47 -21.40 10.71
CA GLY A 47 -8.34 -22.50 10.30
C GLY A 47 -8.43 -22.70 8.78
N ALA A 48 -7.68 -21.92 7.99
CA ALA A 48 -7.65 -21.97 6.53
C ALA A 48 -6.56 -22.90 5.95
N GLY A 49 -5.87 -23.66 6.81
CA GLY A 49 -4.78 -24.56 6.40
C GLY A 49 -3.39 -23.90 6.33
N PHE A 50 -3.28 -22.65 6.77
CA PHE A 50 -2.03 -21.91 6.95
C PHE A 50 -2.11 -21.07 8.23
N LEU A 51 -0.95 -20.70 8.78
CA LEU A 51 -0.84 -19.76 9.88
C LEU A 51 -0.54 -18.37 9.35
N VAL A 52 -0.97 -17.33 10.06
CA VAL A 52 -0.76 -15.93 9.69
C VAL A 52 0.04 -15.20 10.76
N LEU A 53 1.09 -14.49 10.35
CA LEU A 53 1.72 -13.43 11.12
C LEU A 53 1.16 -12.11 10.60
N ALA A 54 0.49 -11.36 11.47
CA ALA A 54 0.07 -9.99 11.20
C ALA A 54 0.27 -9.17 12.49
N ARG A 55 0.91 -8.02 12.36
CA ARG A 55 1.44 -7.20 13.44
C ARG A 55 1.04 -5.73 13.24
N ILE A 56 0.84 -5.02 14.33
CA ILE A 56 0.53 -3.59 14.32
C ILE A 56 1.76 -2.72 14.06
N ASP A 57 2.96 -3.29 14.15
CA ASP A 57 4.20 -2.60 13.77
C ASP A 57 4.59 -2.76 12.30
N ARG A 58 3.84 -3.57 11.55
CA ARG A 58 4.06 -3.85 10.12
C ARG A 58 5.45 -4.46 9.80
N GLU A 59 6.13 -5.04 10.80
CA GLU A 59 7.48 -5.65 10.63
C GLU A 59 7.42 -7.17 10.31
N GLU A 60 6.30 -7.68 9.79
CA GLU A 60 6.12 -9.10 9.49
C GLU A 60 7.20 -9.69 8.57
N PRO A 61 7.69 -9.00 7.52
CA PRO A 61 8.80 -9.51 6.71
C PRO A 61 10.07 -9.71 7.53
N TYR A 62 10.43 -8.75 8.39
CA TYR A 62 11.59 -8.84 9.27
C TYR A 62 11.46 -10.00 10.27
N TYR A 63 10.34 -10.08 10.99
CA TYR A 63 10.12 -11.18 11.95
C TYR A 63 10.00 -12.54 11.27
N THR A 64 9.50 -12.59 10.03
CA THR A 64 9.50 -13.83 9.24
C THR A 64 10.92 -14.24 8.85
N GLN A 65 11.78 -13.29 8.47
CA GLN A 65 13.19 -13.60 8.18
C GLN A 65 13.89 -14.19 9.41
N GLN A 66 13.68 -13.62 10.59
CA GLN A 66 14.19 -14.16 11.86
C GLN A 66 13.64 -15.57 12.12
N ALA A 67 12.32 -15.75 12.00
CA ALA A 67 11.68 -17.06 12.15
C ALA A 67 12.27 -18.11 11.19
N ALA A 68 12.48 -17.74 9.92
CA ALA A 68 13.04 -18.61 8.91
C ALA A 68 14.48 -19.03 9.26
N GLN A 69 15.32 -18.07 9.69
CA GLN A 69 16.70 -18.33 10.09
C GLN A 69 16.81 -19.27 11.29
N GLU A 70 15.89 -19.17 12.25
CA GLU A 70 15.87 -20.06 13.41
C GLU A 70 15.34 -21.46 13.07
N LEU A 71 14.31 -21.54 12.22
CA LEU A 71 13.63 -22.80 11.88
C LEU A 71 14.38 -23.64 10.83
N GLN A 72 15.28 -23.04 10.04
CA GLN A 72 16.03 -23.76 8.99
C GLN A 72 16.92 -24.90 9.52
N HIS A 73 17.22 -24.90 10.82
CA HIS A 73 17.99 -25.97 11.45
C HIS A 73 17.20 -27.28 11.59
N ASP A 74 15.88 -27.19 11.74
CA ASP A 74 14.99 -28.32 12.03
C ASP A 74 14.04 -28.67 10.87
N TYR A 75 13.83 -27.75 9.92
CA TYR A 75 12.82 -27.84 8.86
C TYR A 75 13.36 -27.37 7.50
N ASP A 76 12.75 -27.85 6.40
CA ASP A 76 12.96 -27.29 5.06
C ASP A 76 12.16 -25.99 4.94
N VAL A 77 12.83 -24.87 5.20
CA VAL A 77 12.22 -23.54 5.15
C VAL A 77 12.41 -22.93 3.76
N GLY A 78 11.34 -22.37 3.20
CA GLY A 78 11.41 -21.59 1.96
C GLY A 78 10.61 -20.30 2.07
N ILE A 79 11.15 -19.24 1.49
CA ILE A 79 10.54 -17.92 1.39
C ILE A 79 10.20 -17.70 -0.09
N GLU A 80 8.95 -17.37 -0.39
CA GLU A 80 8.52 -17.08 -1.75
C GLU A 80 9.15 -15.76 -2.26
N PRO A 81 9.46 -15.63 -3.57
CA PRO A 81 10.21 -14.49 -4.09
C PRO A 81 9.63 -13.11 -3.76
N ALA A 82 8.31 -12.97 -3.77
CA ALA A 82 7.66 -11.69 -3.44
C ALA A 82 7.87 -11.28 -1.97
N LEU A 83 7.90 -12.26 -1.05
CA LEU A 83 8.23 -11.99 0.35
C LEU A 83 9.73 -11.72 0.53
N GLN A 84 10.58 -12.41 -0.25
CA GLN A 84 12.02 -12.15 -0.24
C GLN A 84 12.33 -10.71 -0.69
N GLU A 85 11.62 -10.20 -1.69
CA GLU A 85 11.74 -8.80 -2.13
C GLU A 85 11.38 -7.82 -1.01
N GLU A 86 10.29 -8.03 -0.27
CA GLU A 86 9.91 -7.20 0.87
C GLU A 86 10.94 -7.25 2.01
N ILE A 87 11.53 -8.43 2.25
CA ILE A 87 12.63 -8.61 3.22
C ILE A 87 13.87 -7.82 2.78
N ASP A 88 14.26 -7.94 1.51
CA ASP A 88 15.48 -7.35 0.95
C ASP A 88 15.37 -5.84 0.75
N THR A 89 14.16 -5.33 0.50
CA THR A 89 13.90 -3.89 0.33
C THR A 89 14.17 -3.11 1.62
N GLU A 90 14.07 -3.76 2.78
CA GLU A 90 14.42 -3.25 4.10
C GLU A 90 13.96 -1.77 4.31
N TRP A 91 12.65 -1.56 4.38
CA TRP A 91 12.03 -0.23 4.47
C TRP A 91 12.53 0.64 5.65
N ALA A 92 12.69 1.94 5.40
CA ALA A 92 13.18 2.91 6.37
C ALA A 92 12.05 3.74 6.97
N TRP A 93 12.04 3.89 8.30
CA TRP A 93 11.18 4.84 9.02
C TRP A 93 11.66 6.28 8.82
N GLY A 94 11.43 6.82 7.62
CA GLY A 94 11.92 8.14 7.20
C GLY A 94 11.65 9.24 8.23
N ASP A 95 10.44 9.26 8.80
CA ASP A 95 9.95 10.30 9.71
C ASP A 95 9.41 9.69 11.01
N HIS A 96 10.11 8.72 11.57
CA HIS A 96 9.77 8.23 12.90
C HIS A 96 9.81 9.40 13.91
N PRO A 97 8.77 9.62 14.74
CA PRO A 97 8.72 10.78 15.64
C PRO A 97 9.88 10.79 16.64
N MET A 98 10.47 9.61 16.91
CA MET A 98 11.72 9.46 17.65
C MET A 98 12.93 9.42 16.71
N THR A 99 13.19 10.54 16.02
CA THR A 99 14.27 10.72 15.02
C THR A 99 15.70 10.47 15.55
N HIS A 100 15.87 10.38 16.86
CA HIS A 100 17.14 10.13 17.54
C HIS A 100 17.46 8.63 17.71
N LEU A 101 16.49 7.74 17.47
CA LEU A 101 16.68 6.31 17.60
C LEU A 101 17.34 5.72 16.36
N THR A 102 18.20 4.74 16.59
CA THR A 102 18.69 3.87 15.53
C THR A 102 17.57 2.93 15.05
N ARG A 103 17.80 2.32 13.89
CA ARG A 103 16.89 1.34 13.29
C ARG A 103 16.50 0.20 14.24
N GLU A 104 17.50 -0.35 14.93
CA GLU A 104 17.28 -1.48 15.84
C GLU A 104 16.52 -1.05 17.09
N GLU A 105 16.79 0.18 17.59
CA GLU A 105 16.04 0.75 18.70
C GLU A 105 14.58 1.04 18.32
N ILE A 106 14.32 1.50 17.08
CA ILE A 106 12.95 1.64 16.55
C ILE A 106 12.24 0.28 16.55
N ARG A 107 12.88 -0.78 16.03
CA ARG A 107 12.30 -2.14 16.06
C ARG A 107 12.01 -2.60 17.49
N GLN A 108 12.86 -2.25 18.46
CA GLN A 108 12.64 -2.60 19.86
C GLN A 108 11.46 -1.86 20.49
N VAL A 109 11.29 -0.57 20.19
CA VAL A 109 10.11 0.21 20.59
C VAL A 109 8.86 -0.42 19.97
N SER A 110 8.86 -0.64 18.66
CA SER A 110 7.74 -1.22 17.93
C SER A 110 7.38 -2.63 18.42
N ALA A 111 8.39 -3.44 18.77
CA ALA A 111 8.18 -4.75 19.38
C ALA A 111 7.49 -4.65 20.76
N THR A 112 7.85 -3.64 21.55
CA THR A 112 7.23 -3.37 22.85
C THR A 112 5.78 -2.94 22.65
N ALA A 113 5.50 -2.09 21.66
CA ALA A 113 4.16 -1.66 21.30
C ALA A 113 3.28 -2.84 20.86
N GLN A 114 3.81 -3.71 20.00
CA GLN A 114 3.16 -4.97 19.62
C GLN A 114 2.85 -5.85 20.84
N GLN A 115 3.79 -5.97 21.78
CA GLN A 115 3.58 -6.76 23.00
C GLN A 115 2.44 -6.20 23.86
N ILE A 116 2.37 -4.87 24.02
CA ILE A 116 1.27 -4.20 24.72
C ILE A 116 -0.07 -4.48 24.02
N HIS A 117 -0.12 -4.39 22.70
CA HIS A 117 -1.31 -4.73 21.92
C HIS A 117 -1.74 -6.19 22.12
N ASP A 118 -0.79 -7.13 22.08
CA ASP A 118 -1.07 -8.55 22.33
C ASP A 118 -1.50 -8.83 23.77
N ASP A 119 -0.98 -8.09 24.75
CA ASP A 119 -1.40 -8.17 26.15
C ASP A 119 -2.84 -7.68 26.34
N ILE A 120 -3.23 -6.61 25.65
CA ILE A 120 -4.62 -6.11 25.64
C ILE A 120 -5.54 -7.13 24.98
N ALA A 121 -5.18 -7.62 23.79
CA ALA A 121 -5.97 -8.59 23.04
C ALA A 121 -6.14 -9.92 23.79
N ALA A 122 -5.11 -10.37 24.51
CA ALA A 122 -5.17 -11.58 25.34
C ALA A 122 -5.83 -11.37 26.71
N GLY A 123 -6.21 -10.14 27.07
CA GLY A 123 -6.76 -9.79 28.37
C GLY A 123 -5.75 -9.83 29.53
N ARG A 124 -4.44 -9.90 29.22
CA ARG A 124 -3.35 -9.79 30.22
C ARG A 124 -3.21 -8.37 30.74
N LEU A 125 -3.52 -7.37 29.91
CA LEU A 125 -3.63 -5.97 30.27
C LEU A 125 -5.07 -5.50 30.07
N LYS A 126 -5.76 -5.16 31.15
CA LYS A 126 -7.12 -4.61 31.10
C LYS A 126 -7.05 -3.09 31.04
N ILE A 127 -7.52 -2.49 29.95
CA ILE A 127 -7.67 -1.03 29.86
C ILE A 127 -8.93 -0.58 30.60
N HIS A 128 -8.76 0.33 31.55
CA HIS A 128 -9.85 0.88 32.35
C HIS A 128 -10.41 2.14 31.74
N LEU A 129 -9.52 3.05 31.32
CA LEU A 129 -9.88 4.34 30.76
C LEU A 129 -8.92 4.69 29.62
N HIS A 130 -9.43 5.47 28.67
CA HIS A 130 -8.62 6.16 27.67
C HIS A 130 -9.00 7.64 27.59
N ALA A 131 -8.15 8.44 26.98
CA ALA A 131 -8.41 9.82 26.62
C ALA A 131 -7.59 10.18 25.37
N HIS A 132 -7.90 11.33 24.78
CA HIS A 132 -7.03 11.97 23.80
C HIS A 132 -6.41 13.18 24.47
N ASP A 133 -5.08 13.25 24.55
CA ASP A 133 -4.37 14.32 25.29
C ASP A 133 -4.22 15.64 24.50
N GLY A 134 -4.89 15.70 23.36
CA GLY A 134 -4.78 16.78 22.36
C GLY A 134 -3.83 16.42 21.23
N TRP A 135 -3.07 15.35 21.41
CA TRP A 135 -2.05 14.92 20.50
C TRP A 135 -2.30 13.46 20.08
N THR A 136 -2.30 12.51 21.02
CA THR A 136 -2.55 11.08 20.75
C THR A 136 -3.47 10.45 21.78
N THR A 137 -3.82 9.19 21.55
CA THR A 137 -4.47 8.35 22.55
C THR A 137 -3.52 8.07 23.72
N VAL A 138 -4.08 8.25 24.91
CA VAL A 138 -3.50 7.85 26.19
C VAL A 138 -4.46 6.91 26.90
N ALA A 139 -3.94 5.97 27.68
CA ALA A 139 -4.77 5.02 28.40
C ALA A 139 -4.20 4.68 29.76
N VAL A 140 -5.06 4.23 30.67
CA VAL A 140 -4.64 3.58 31.92
C VAL A 140 -5.20 2.17 31.97
N GLY A 141 -4.32 1.23 32.28
CA GLY A 141 -4.66 -0.19 32.39
C GLY A 141 -4.00 -0.86 33.57
N THR A 142 -4.42 -2.08 33.86
CA THR A 142 -3.83 -2.92 34.92
C THR A 142 -3.56 -4.30 34.37
N TYR A 143 -2.34 -4.77 34.61
CA TYR A 143 -1.92 -6.11 34.28
C TYR A 143 -2.50 -7.13 35.25
N THR A 144 -2.64 -8.37 34.79
CA THR A 144 -3.15 -9.49 35.60
C THR A 144 -2.32 -9.81 36.86
N ASP A 145 -1.07 -9.37 36.92
CA ASP A 145 -0.19 -9.49 38.09
C ASP A 145 -0.37 -8.35 39.12
N GLY A 146 -1.19 -7.34 38.80
CA GLY A 146 -1.65 -6.29 39.71
C GLY A 146 -1.01 -4.91 39.55
N HIS A 147 0.06 -4.76 38.75
CA HIS A 147 0.63 -3.44 38.48
C HIS A 147 -0.18 -2.69 37.42
N SER A 148 -0.23 -1.37 37.55
CA SER A 148 -1.01 -0.50 36.67
C SER A 148 -0.08 0.40 35.86
N VAL A 149 -0.50 0.76 34.65
CA VAL A 149 0.32 1.51 33.71
C VAL A 149 -0.47 2.63 33.07
N HIS A 150 0.19 3.75 32.81
CA HIS A 150 -0.24 4.73 31.83
C HIS A 150 0.44 4.43 30.51
N LEU A 151 -0.34 4.40 29.45
CA LEU A 151 0.10 4.22 28.07
C LEU A 151 0.00 5.54 27.32
N HIS A 152 0.93 5.73 26.40
CA HIS A 152 0.96 6.87 25.49
C HIS A 152 1.27 6.37 24.07
N GLY A 153 0.59 6.92 23.09
CA GLY A 153 0.79 6.55 21.68
C GLY A 153 -0.14 5.45 21.18
N GLU A 154 -0.16 5.33 19.86
CA GLU A 154 -0.94 4.38 19.07
C GLU A 154 0.00 3.47 18.27
N ASP A 155 -0.56 2.38 17.75
CA ASP A 155 0.13 1.42 16.89
C ASP A 155 1.55 1.08 17.36
N HIS A 156 2.54 1.23 16.48
CA HIS A 156 3.95 0.91 16.74
C HIS A 156 4.63 1.87 17.73
N LEU A 157 3.97 2.95 18.12
CA LEU A 157 4.47 3.97 19.05
C LEU A 157 3.91 3.84 20.46
N ARG A 158 3.00 2.87 20.68
CA ARG A 158 2.40 2.65 21.99
C ARG A 158 3.46 2.22 23.01
N GLN A 159 3.58 2.99 24.09
CA GLN A 159 4.61 2.78 25.11
C GLN A 159 4.10 3.05 26.52
N PHE A 160 4.86 2.57 27.52
CA PHE A 160 4.63 2.91 28.91
C PHE A 160 5.09 4.34 29.21
N ALA A 161 4.16 5.19 29.63
CA ALA A 161 4.47 6.52 30.13
C ALA A 161 4.84 6.47 31.62
N LEU A 162 4.04 5.77 32.42
CA LEU A 162 4.22 5.65 33.87
C LEU A 162 3.77 4.26 34.34
N VAL A 163 4.37 3.78 35.43
CA VAL A 163 4.05 2.51 36.09
C VAL A 163 3.68 2.79 37.55
N TYR A 164 2.66 2.09 38.04
CA TYR A 164 2.08 2.27 39.36
C TYR A 164 1.91 0.92 40.04
N ASP A 165 2.08 0.90 41.37
CA ASP A 165 1.93 -0.31 42.18
C ASP A 165 0.45 -0.73 42.38
N ASN A 166 -0.51 0.18 42.13
CA ASN A 166 -1.93 -0.09 42.33
C ASN A 166 -2.85 0.69 41.37
N GLU A 167 -4.01 0.09 41.09
CA GLU A 167 -5.02 0.62 40.16
C GLU A 167 -5.62 1.95 40.61
N ALA A 168 -5.91 2.10 41.90
CA ALA A 168 -6.61 3.28 42.42
C ALA A 168 -5.79 4.55 42.21
N GLU A 169 -4.48 4.48 42.46
CA GLU A 169 -3.55 5.57 42.22
C GLU A 169 -3.42 5.90 40.74
N ALA A 170 -3.21 4.88 39.89
CA ALA A 170 -3.09 5.07 38.44
C ALA A 170 -4.33 5.73 37.84
N VAL A 171 -5.53 5.28 38.23
CA VAL A 171 -6.80 5.81 37.73
C VAL A 171 -7.06 7.23 38.26
N ALA A 172 -6.77 7.50 39.54
CA ALA A 172 -6.93 8.84 40.11
C ALA A 172 -6.02 9.86 39.41
N GLU A 173 -4.77 9.49 39.14
CA GLU A 173 -3.82 10.35 38.45
C GLU A 173 -4.22 10.57 36.98
N PHE A 174 -4.71 9.53 36.30
CA PHE A 174 -5.21 9.66 34.92
C PHE A 174 -6.37 10.66 34.82
N HIS A 175 -7.33 10.60 35.75
CA HIS A 175 -8.41 11.58 35.83
C HIS A 175 -7.90 13.00 36.13
N ARG A 176 -6.88 13.15 36.98
CA ARG A 176 -6.26 14.44 37.29
C ARG A 176 -5.63 15.06 36.04
N LEU A 177 -4.97 14.26 35.20
CA LEU A 177 -4.27 14.71 34.01
C LEU A 177 -5.21 15.05 32.84
N HIS A 178 -6.22 14.22 32.58
CA HIS A 178 -7.02 14.33 31.35
C HIS A 178 -8.47 14.80 31.57
N SER A 179 -8.96 14.79 32.82
CA SER A 179 -10.27 15.30 33.25
C SER A 179 -11.42 14.98 32.28
N VAL A 180 -11.87 15.95 31.47
CA VAL A 180 -13.07 15.85 30.62
C VAL A 180 -12.87 15.01 29.36
N ALA A 181 -11.62 14.75 28.97
CA ALA A 181 -11.29 13.91 27.82
C ALA A 181 -11.41 12.41 28.12
N VAL A 182 -11.54 12.04 29.40
CA VAL A 182 -11.56 10.63 29.84
C VAL A 182 -12.83 9.91 29.37
N ARG A 183 -12.64 8.70 28.87
CA ARG A 183 -13.67 7.75 28.44
C ARG A 183 -13.38 6.37 29.03
N PRO A 184 -14.42 5.59 29.36
CA PRO A 184 -14.24 4.24 29.88
C PRO A 184 -13.79 3.27 28.79
N GLY A 185 -13.01 2.25 29.19
CA GLY A 185 -12.57 1.15 28.34
C GLY A 185 -11.40 1.51 27.41
N PRO A 186 -11.02 0.58 26.50
CA PRO A 186 -10.01 0.84 25.48
C PRO A 186 -10.48 1.90 24.48
N ALA A 187 -9.52 2.57 23.84
CA ALA A 187 -9.81 3.43 22.70
C ALA A 187 -10.37 2.61 21.52
N PRO A 188 -11.09 3.25 20.57
CA PRO A 188 -11.42 2.63 19.30
C PRO A 188 -10.16 2.08 18.60
N ALA A 189 -10.30 0.95 17.92
CA ALA A 189 -9.18 0.37 17.18
C ALA A 189 -8.76 1.30 16.02
N THR A 190 -7.44 1.41 15.81
CA THR A 190 -6.86 2.12 14.66
C THR A 190 -7.05 1.32 13.37
N ASP A 191 -6.83 1.96 12.22
CA ASP A 191 -6.88 1.27 10.93
C ASP A 191 -5.81 0.17 10.83
N THR A 192 -4.63 0.39 11.41
CA THR A 192 -3.57 -0.61 11.52
C THR A 192 -4.00 -1.81 12.37
N GLU A 193 -4.60 -1.56 13.54
CA GLU A 193 -5.12 -2.62 14.41
C GLU A 193 -6.26 -3.41 13.73
N LEU A 194 -7.14 -2.72 13.01
CA LEU A 194 -8.20 -3.33 12.23
C LEU A 194 -7.64 -4.17 11.07
N ALA A 195 -6.62 -3.68 10.36
CA ALA A 195 -5.96 -4.39 9.28
C ALA A 195 -5.25 -5.66 9.78
N ALA A 196 -4.53 -5.58 10.91
CA ALA A 196 -3.91 -6.73 11.54
C ALA A 196 -4.96 -7.76 11.99
N ALA A 197 -6.08 -7.32 12.59
CA ALA A 197 -7.18 -8.20 12.96
C ALA A 197 -7.86 -8.85 11.74
N ALA A 198 -8.04 -8.09 10.65
CA ALA A 198 -8.62 -8.60 9.41
C ALA A 198 -7.75 -9.70 8.79
N ALA A 199 -6.43 -9.56 8.83
CA ALA A 199 -5.50 -10.58 8.33
C ALA A 199 -5.61 -11.93 9.07
N HIS A 200 -6.01 -11.91 10.34
CA HIS A 200 -6.26 -13.13 11.13
C HIS A 200 -7.66 -13.73 10.90
N THR A 201 -8.53 -13.03 10.17
CA THR A 201 -9.87 -13.53 9.88
C THR A 201 -9.80 -14.50 8.69
N PRO A 202 -10.28 -15.74 8.83
CA PRO A 202 -10.28 -16.68 7.70
C PRO A 202 -11.06 -16.08 6.53
N PRO A 203 -10.53 -16.19 5.29
CA PRO A 203 -11.25 -15.71 4.13
C PRO A 203 -12.62 -16.41 4.07
N ALA A 204 -13.68 -15.63 3.91
CA ALA A 204 -15.00 -16.19 3.59
C ALA A 204 -14.84 -17.13 2.38
N PRO A 205 -15.54 -18.28 2.31
CA PRO A 205 -15.38 -19.24 1.24
C PRO A 205 -15.75 -18.58 -0.10
N HIS A 206 -14.74 -18.06 -0.79
CA HIS A 206 -14.84 -17.56 -2.14
C HIS A 206 -14.38 -18.67 -3.08
N ARG A 207 -15.32 -19.08 -3.93
CA ARG A 207 -15.15 -20.07 -4.98
C ARG A 207 -13.94 -19.66 -5.84
N ALA A 208 -12.92 -20.50 -5.84
CA ALA A 208 -11.71 -20.31 -6.62
C ALA A 208 -12.04 -19.92 -8.08
N PRO A 209 -11.42 -18.88 -8.65
CA PRO A 209 -11.29 -18.77 -10.09
C PRO A 209 -10.49 -19.97 -10.60
N ALA A 210 -10.92 -20.56 -11.71
CA ALA A 210 -10.28 -21.71 -12.31
C ALA A 210 -8.82 -21.41 -12.67
N ASN A 211 -7.95 -22.39 -12.43
CA ASN A 211 -6.57 -22.44 -12.89
C ASN A 211 -6.46 -22.00 -14.34
N HIS A 212 -5.69 -20.95 -14.60
CA HIS A 212 -5.00 -20.79 -15.87
C HIS A 212 -3.51 -21.02 -15.64
N ASP A 213 -3.08 -22.22 -16.01
CA ASP A 213 -1.67 -22.52 -16.26
C ASP A 213 -1.16 -21.54 -17.33
N SER A 214 -0.20 -20.71 -16.97
CA SER A 214 0.65 -20.01 -17.93
C SER A 214 2.03 -19.80 -17.29
N GLN A 215 2.87 -20.81 -17.45
CA GLN A 215 4.31 -20.65 -17.32
C GLN A 215 4.80 -19.76 -18.46
N ALA A 216 5.14 -18.51 -18.16
CA ALA A 216 6.02 -17.70 -18.98
C ALA A 216 7.23 -17.30 -18.13
N THR A 217 8.33 -18.03 -18.31
CA THR A 217 9.64 -17.62 -17.78
C THR A 217 10.12 -16.39 -18.54
N VAL A 218 9.90 -15.20 -17.98
CA VAL A 218 10.56 -13.97 -18.41
C VAL A 218 11.59 -13.61 -17.35
N ARG A 219 12.85 -13.60 -17.77
CA ARG A 219 14.01 -13.30 -16.95
C ARG A 219 14.04 -11.80 -16.69
N GLU A 220 13.78 -11.39 -15.45
CA GLU A 220 13.92 -10.01 -14.97
C GLU A 220 15.34 -9.50 -15.22
N ALA A 221 15.44 -8.34 -15.87
CA ALA A 221 16.61 -7.49 -15.78
C ALA A 221 16.38 -6.52 -14.60
N PRO A 222 17.39 -6.25 -13.76
CA PRO A 222 17.21 -5.39 -12.59
C PRO A 222 16.89 -3.96 -13.07
N PRO A 223 15.78 -3.34 -12.63
CA PRO A 223 15.55 -1.94 -12.93
C PRO A 223 16.59 -1.08 -12.20
N ALA A 224 17.16 -0.12 -12.92
CA ALA A 224 17.98 0.93 -12.35
C ALA A 224 17.19 1.63 -11.23
N ALA A 225 17.84 1.86 -10.10
CA ALA A 225 17.30 2.51 -8.91
C ALA A 225 16.47 3.75 -9.27
N ARG A 226 15.15 3.59 -9.32
CA ARG A 226 14.21 4.70 -9.28
C ARG A 226 14.03 5.00 -7.80
N VAL A 227 14.16 6.26 -7.41
CA VAL A 227 13.95 6.71 -6.03
C VAL A 227 12.58 6.20 -5.58
N HIS A 228 12.58 5.29 -4.61
CA HIS A 228 11.38 4.68 -4.07
C HIS A 228 10.63 5.72 -3.22
N THR A 229 9.32 5.77 -3.37
CA THR A 229 8.41 6.71 -2.69
C THR A 229 7.91 6.26 -1.34
N ALA A 230 8.19 5.03 -0.95
CA ALA A 230 7.86 4.54 0.38
C ALA A 230 8.86 5.04 1.44
N ASP A 231 9.76 5.96 1.10
CA ASP A 231 10.50 6.73 2.11
C ASP A 231 9.61 7.90 2.56
N PRO A 232 9.12 7.91 3.81
CA PRO A 232 8.36 9.01 4.36
C PRO A 232 9.00 10.38 4.11
N ARG A 233 10.34 10.47 4.14
CA ARG A 233 11.06 11.74 3.93
C ARG A 233 10.82 12.33 2.55
N VAL A 234 10.69 11.47 1.54
CA VAL A 234 10.47 11.91 0.15
C VAL A 234 9.05 12.43 -0.01
N GLY A 235 8.06 11.76 0.59
CA GLY A 235 6.67 12.22 0.63
C GLY A 235 6.51 13.52 1.43
N GLU A 236 7.17 13.63 2.58
CA GLU A 236 7.18 14.84 3.39
C GLU A 236 7.85 16.00 2.70
N ALA A 237 9.01 15.79 2.06
CA ALA A 237 9.66 16.83 1.27
C ALA A 237 8.78 17.30 0.10
N LEU A 238 8.02 16.40 -0.52
CA LEU A 238 7.04 16.74 -1.55
C LEU A 238 5.91 17.61 -0.97
N LEU A 239 5.33 17.23 0.18
CA LEU A 239 4.28 18.02 0.83
C LEU A 239 4.79 19.38 1.32
N GLU A 240 6.00 19.46 1.85
CA GLU A 240 6.62 20.73 2.26
C GLU A 240 6.78 21.67 1.06
N SER A 241 7.32 21.17 -0.07
CA SER A 241 7.41 21.94 -1.31
C SER A 241 6.04 22.35 -1.85
N PHE A 242 5.03 21.49 -1.68
CA PHE A 242 3.65 21.78 -2.05
C PHE A 242 3.08 22.93 -1.21
N PHE A 243 3.27 22.93 0.12
CA PHE A 243 2.80 24.02 0.99
C PHE A 243 3.51 25.34 0.71
N GLU A 244 4.82 25.32 0.43
CA GLU A 244 5.59 26.53 0.07
C GLU A 244 5.04 27.22 -1.20
N THR A 245 4.54 26.42 -2.14
CA THR A 245 4.06 26.93 -3.44
C THR A 245 2.56 27.25 -3.44
N ASN A 246 1.78 26.68 -2.51
CA ASN A 246 0.33 26.75 -2.49
C ASN A 246 -0.17 27.24 -1.12
N PRO A 247 -0.24 28.56 -0.89
CA PRO A 247 -0.53 29.15 0.44
C PRO A 247 -1.96 28.88 0.94
N ASP A 248 -2.86 28.49 0.05
CA ASP A 248 -4.26 28.13 0.36
C ASP A 248 -4.38 26.71 0.96
N TRP A 249 -3.25 26.04 1.14
CA TRP A 249 -3.14 24.74 1.78
C TRP A 249 -2.32 24.84 3.06
N TRP A 250 -2.70 24.08 4.08
CA TRP A 250 -1.93 23.95 5.31
C TRP A 250 -1.78 22.51 5.77
N LYS A 251 -0.75 22.32 6.59
CA LYS A 251 -0.39 21.06 7.22
C LYS A 251 -1.19 20.83 8.49
N VAL A 252 -1.77 19.65 8.61
CA VAL A 252 -2.29 19.08 9.86
C VAL A 252 -1.49 17.81 10.12
N ARG A 253 -0.87 17.72 11.30
CA ARG A 253 -0.20 16.50 11.77
C ARG A 253 -1.03 15.85 12.86
N THR A 254 -1.15 14.52 12.81
CA THR A 254 -1.52 13.74 13.99
C THR A 254 -0.28 13.59 14.87
N TRP A 255 -0.41 13.47 16.19
CA TRP A 255 0.77 13.28 17.05
C TRP A 255 1.39 11.91 16.95
N SER A 256 0.56 10.90 16.64
CA SER A 256 1.10 9.58 16.29
C SER A 256 2.07 9.69 15.12
N ASP A 257 2.06 10.82 14.38
CA ASP A 257 2.92 11.09 13.24
C ASP A 257 2.86 9.94 12.22
N GLU A 258 1.74 9.21 12.25
CA GLU A 258 1.41 8.12 11.33
C GLU A 258 0.95 8.70 9.99
N ALA A 259 0.48 9.95 9.97
CA ALA A 259 0.11 10.61 8.73
C ALA A 259 0.29 12.13 8.78
N THR A 260 0.60 12.70 7.62
CA THR A 260 0.47 14.13 7.34
C THR A 260 -0.75 14.39 6.48
N VAL A 261 -1.61 15.31 6.91
CA VAL A 261 -2.79 15.73 6.16
C VAL A 261 -2.60 17.15 5.65
N ALA A 262 -2.56 17.33 4.33
CA ALA A 262 -2.71 18.62 3.67
C ALA A 262 -4.20 18.96 3.55
N CYS A 263 -4.63 20.08 4.11
CA CYS A 263 -5.99 20.58 4.02
C CYS A 263 -6.02 21.87 3.21
N HIS A 264 -6.97 21.97 2.27
CA HIS A 264 -7.25 23.20 1.54
C HIS A 264 -8.12 24.16 2.36
N GLU A 265 -8.05 25.47 2.08
CA GLU A 265 -8.81 26.51 2.77
C GLU A 265 -10.32 26.37 2.74
N SER A 266 -10.82 25.76 1.68
CA SER A 266 -12.24 25.45 1.57
C SER A 266 -12.70 24.37 2.56
N LEU A 267 -11.78 23.66 3.23
CA LEU A 267 -12.01 22.46 4.06
C LEU A 267 -12.71 21.30 3.32
N ALA A 268 -12.91 21.43 2.02
CA ALA A 268 -13.59 20.47 1.16
C ALA A 268 -12.60 19.66 0.31
N MET A 269 -11.29 19.81 0.53
CA MET A 269 -10.26 19.02 -0.13
C MET A 269 -9.17 18.67 0.86
N ARG A 270 -8.76 17.40 0.84
CA ARG A 270 -7.71 16.86 1.70
C ARG A 270 -6.83 15.89 0.93
N VAL A 271 -5.55 15.95 1.23
CA VAL A 271 -4.58 14.92 0.86
C VAL A 271 -4.00 14.39 2.14
N GLU A 272 -4.04 13.08 2.32
CA GLU A 272 -3.41 12.37 3.41
C GLU A 272 -2.23 11.59 2.86
N PHE A 273 -1.08 11.72 3.53
CA PHE A 273 0.10 10.90 3.32
C PHE A 273 0.31 10.04 4.56
N ASP A 274 0.18 8.73 4.41
CA ASP A 274 0.35 7.73 5.46
C ASP A 274 1.83 7.31 5.55
N HIS A 275 2.47 7.61 6.68
CA HIS A 275 3.86 7.27 7.00
C HIS A 275 4.04 5.79 7.36
N GLU A 276 2.93 5.09 7.67
CA GLU A 276 2.89 3.67 7.98
C GLU A 276 2.72 2.79 6.74
N ALA A 277 2.39 3.39 5.59
CA ALA A 277 2.33 2.71 4.30
C ALA A 277 3.73 2.39 3.78
N ARG A 278 4.28 1.27 4.27
CA ARG A 278 5.66 0.84 4.02
C ARG A 278 5.76 -0.22 2.93
N HIS A 279 4.69 -0.96 2.67
CA HIS A 279 4.73 -2.09 1.75
C HIS A 279 4.17 -1.72 0.38
N ARG A 280 4.61 -2.45 -0.63
CA ARG A 280 4.27 -2.20 -2.04
C ARG A 280 2.77 -2.03 -2.31
N GLY A 281 1.92 -2.77 -1.60
CA GLY A 281 0.47 -2.73 -1.75
C GLY A 281 -0.25 -1.71 -0.87
N ASP A 282 0.45 -1.08 0.06
CA ASP A 282 -0.15 -0.15 1.02
C ASP A 282 -0.55 1.13 0.32
N VAL A 283 -1.69 1.70 0.70
CA VAL A 283 -2.11 3.02 0.24
C VAL A 283 -1.34 4.06 1.04
N ALA A 284 -0.35 4.71 0.42
CA ALA A 284 0.40 5.78 1.08
C ALA A 284 -0.21 7.15 0.87
N TRP A 285 -0.97 7.35 -0.20
CA TRP A 285 -1.60 8.64 -0.49
C TRP A 285 -3.10 8.47 -0.66
N THR A 286 -3.87 9.30 0.02
CA THR A 286 -5.31 9.39 -0.17
C THR A 286 -5.70 10.83 -0.49
N VAL A 287 -6.37 11.04 -1.61
CA VAL A 287 -6.94 12.33 -1.99
C VAL A 287 -8.45 12.22 -1.92
N ALA A 288 -9.09 13.17 -1.24
CA ALA A 288 -10.55 13.24 -1.17
C ALA A 288 -11.03 14.67 -1.37
N VAL A 289 -12.06 14.80 -2.21
CA VAL A 289 -12.73 16.07 -2.49
C VAL A 289 -14.20 15.95 -2.19
N TYR A 290 -14.76 16.97 -1.57
CA TYR A 290 -16.12 17.02 -1.04
C TYR A 290 -16.87 18.21 -1.64
N ASP A 291 -18.21 18.13 -1.66
CA ASP A 291 -19.08 19.22 -2.12
C ASP A 291 -19.01 20.44 -1.18
N SER A 292 -18.77 20.19 0.10
CA SER A 292 -18.55 21.22 1.11
C SER A 292 -17.79 20.59 2.30
N PRO A 293 -17.37 21.38 3.32
CA PRO A 293 -16.68 20.83 4.50
C PRO A 293 -17.43 19.72 5.24
N VAL A 294 -18.76 19.67 5.08
CA VAL A 294 -19.67 18.69 5.68
C VAL A 294 -20.52 17.95 4.63
N GLY A 295 -20.15 18.09 3.35
CA GLY A 295 -20.88 17.55 2.21
C GLY A 295 -20.45 16.14 1.85
N GLU A 296 -21.11 15.57 0.83
CA GLU A 296 -20.73 14.26 0.31
C GLU A 296 -19.39 14.33 -0.44
N ARG A 297 -18.67 13.20 -0.48
CA ARG A 297 -17.43 13.05 -1.23
C ARG A 297 -17.74 13.02 -2.72
N LEU A 298 -17.24 14.00 -3.47
CA LEU A 298 -17.42 14.13 -4.90
C LEU A 298 -16.55 13.15 -5.68
N TRP A 299 -15.27 13.07 -5.33
CA TRP A 299 -14.34 12.10 -5.92
C TRP A 299 -13.19 11.82 -4.97
N HIS A 300 -12.49 10.72 -5.21
CA HIS A 300 -11.29 10.34 -4.46
C HIS A 300 -10.27 9.63 -5.35
N ALA A 301 -9.03 9.62 -4.86
CA ALA A 301 -7.93 8.85 -5.40
C ALA A 301 -7.09 8.23 -4.28
N THR A 302 -6.44 7.12 -4.59
CA THR A 302 -5.44 6.49 -3.73
C THR A 302 -4.19 6.19 -4.54
N ALA A 303 -3.01 6.29 -3.93
CA ALA A 303 -1.76 5.85 -4.54
C ALA A 303 -0.98 4.96 -3.58
N SER A 304 -0.42 3.86 -4.10
CA SER A 304 0.35 2.92 -3.31
C SER A 304 1.71 3.50 -2.85
N ALA A 305 2.30 2.95 -1.79
CA ALA A 305 3.60 3.37 -1.22
C ALA A 305 4.74 3.47 -2.23
N THR A 306 4.74 2.62 -3.24
CA THR A 306 5.78 2.55 -4.29
C THR A 306 5.47 3.37 -5.54
N THR A 307 4.41 4.18 -5.54
CA THR A 307 4.01 5.03 -6.67
C THR A 307 5.07 6.10 -6.95
N PRO A 308 5.67 6.20 -8.15
CA PRO A 308 6.72 7.18 -8.45
C PRO A 308 6.37 8.61 -8.02
N ILE A 309 7.34 9.31 -7.40
CA ILE A 309 7.08 10.60 -6.73
C ILE A 309 6.64 11.67 -7.72
N ASP A 310 7.11 11.59 -8.95
CA ASP A 310 6.76 12.47 -10.06
C ASP A 310 5.28 12.31 -10.47
N LEU A 311 4.73 11.10 -10.36
CA LEU A 311 3.30 10.86 -10.57
C LEU A 311 2.47 11.41 -9.41
N VAL A 312 2.92 11.23 -8.16
CA VAL A 312 2.26 11.84 -6.99
C VAL A 312 2.31 13.37 -7.10
N GLN A 313 3.45 13.95 -7.44
CA GLN A 313 3.61 15.39 -7.68
C GLN A 313 2.69 15.89 -8.79
N THR A 314 2.53 15.12 -9.86
CA THR A 314 1.58 15.44 -10.96
C THR A 314 0.15 15.43 -10.46
N LEU A 315 -0.22 14.44 -9.64
CA LEU A 315 -1.54 14.39 -9.00
C LEU A 315 -1.76 15.63 -8.11
N LEU A 316 -0.82 15.97 -7.24
CA LEU A 316 -0.94 17.15 -6.36
C LEU A 316 -1.01 18.47 -7.15
N GLY A 317 -0.18 18.63 -8.19
CA GLY A 317 -0.21 19.82 -9.05
C GLY A 317 -1.53 19.97 -9.83
N SER A 318 -2.19 18.86 -10.15
CA SER A 318 -3.51 18.89 -10.78
C SER A 318 -4.62 19.38 -9.83
N LEU A 319 -4.41 19.30 -8.50
CA LEU A 319 -5.33 19.81 -7.48
C LEU A 319 -5.28 21.34 -7.33
N THR A 320 -4.21 22.00 -7.76
CA THR A 320 -4.06 23.45 -7.62
C THR A 320 -4.40 24.20 -8.91
N SER A 321 -4.44 23.47 -10.04
CA SER A 321 -4.69 24.05 -11.36
C SER A 321 -6.18 24.32 -11.67
N ASN A 322 -7.14 23.86 -10.85
CA ASN A 322 -8.58 23.85 -11.22
C ASN A 322 -9.55 24.47 -10.19
N GLU A 323 -9.21 25.61 -9.59
CA GLU A 323 -10.00 26.22 -8.51
C GLU A 323 -11.53 26.38 -8.68
N PRO A 324 -12.17 26.46 -9.88
CA PRO A 324 -13.62 26.54 -9.94
C PRO A 324 -14.40 25.25 -10.29
N ARG A 325 -13.77 24.08 -10.47
CA ARG A 325 -14.47 22.90 -11.08
C ARG A 325 -14.13 21.55 -10.44
N TRP A 326 -14.41 21.41 -9.16
CA TRP A 326 -14.18 20.17 -8.42
C TRP A 326 -15.38 19.22 -8.35
N GLY A 327 -16.54 19.67 -8.83
CA GLY A 327 -17.74 18.84 -9.02
C GLY A 327 -17.80 18.17 -10.40
N PRO A 328 -18.66 17.15 -10.57
CA PRO A 328 -18.93 16.58 -11.88
C PRO A 328 -19.35 17.69 -12.85
N PRO A 329 -18.98 17.61 -14.14
CA PRO A 329 -19.32 18.65 -15.10
C PRO A 329 -20.84 18.92 -15.10
N PRO A 330 -21.28 20.20 -15.23
CA PRO A 330 -22.70 20.59 -15.09
C PRO A 330 -23.64 20.01 -16.16
N THR A 331 -23.11 19.22 -17.09
CA THR A 331 -23.86 18.31 -17.97
C THR A 331 -23.35 16.92 -17.67
N GLY A 332 -24.25 15.98 -17.37
CA GLY A 332 -23.99 14.56 -17.12
C GLY A 332 -23.38 13.77 -18.29
N GLY A 333 -22.38 14.34 -18.96
CA GLY A 333 -21.49 13.64 -19.85
C GLY A 333 -20.42 12.98 -19.01
N ALA A 334 -20.51 11.67 -18.86
CA ALA A 334 -19.37 10.85 -18.46
C ALA A 334 -18.16 11.29 -19.28
N LEU A 335 -17.02 11.42 -18.59
CA LEU A 335 -15.70 11.56 -19.18
C LEU A 335 -15.62 10.67 -20.43
N ARG A 336 -15.46 11.24 -21.63
CA ARG A 336 -15.19 10.42 -22.81
C ARG A 336 -13.75 9.94 -22.68
N PRO A 337 -13.49 8.64 -22.49
CA PRO A 337 -12.14 8.13 -22.23
C PRO A 337 -11.10 8.64 -23.24
N ILE A 338 -11.53 8.80 -24.50
CA ILE A 338 -10.68 9.28 -25.60
C ILE A 338 -10.09 10.68 -25.40
N ASP A 339 -10.74 11.55 -24.62
CA ASP A 339 -10.27 12.92 -24.44
C ASP A 339 -9.10 12.99 -23.45
N ALA A 340 -9.09 12.10 -22.44
CA ALA A 340 -7.97 11.96 -21.52
C ALA A 340 -6.87 11.04 -22.06
N THR A 341 -7.21 9.98 -22.81
CA THR A 341 -6.21 8.98 -23.26
C THR A 341 -5.59 9.28 -24.63
N ARG A 342 -5.85 10.45 -25.23
CA ARG A 342 -5.35 10.78 -26.59
C ARG A 342 -3.82 10.78 -26.63
N THR A 343 -3.17 11.38 -25.65
CA THR A 343 -1.71 11.49 -25.57
C THR A 343 -1.04 10.13 -25.41
N LEU A 344 -1.67 9.18 -24.72
CA LEU A 344 -1.20 7.78 -24.67
C LEU A 344 -1.17 7.13 -26.06
N LEU A 345 -2.23 7.31 -26.85
CA LEU A 345 -2.29 6.76 -28.21
C LEU A 345 -1.24 7.39 -29.14
N GLU A 346 -1.00 8.69 -28.99
CA GLU A 346 0.06 9.42 -29.70
C GLU A 346 1.46 8.92 -29.30
N ALA A 347 1.65 8.61 -28.01
CA ALA A 347 2.82 7.94 -27.44
C ALA A 347 2.89 6.43 -27.76
N ARG A 348 2.04 5.94 -28.69
CA ARG A 348 2.02 4.56 -29.19
C ARG A 348 1.63 3.50 -28.16
N TRP A 349 0.94 3.88 -27.09
CA TRP A 349 0.34 2.91 -26.19
C TRP A 349 -0.69 2.07 -26.95
N THR A 350 -0.75 0.77 -26.65
CA THR A 350 -1.69 -0.15 -27.30
C THR A 350 -2.97 -0.23 -26.49
N GLN A 351 -4.11 0.02 -27.14
CA GLN A 351 -5.42 -0.11 -26.51
C GLN A 351 -5.98 -1.52 -26.73
N THR A 352 -6.42 -2.13 -25.65
CA THR A 352 -7.19 -3.38 -25.66
C THR A 352 -8.54 -3.14 -24.98
N SER A 353 -9.56 -3.86 -25.42
CA SER A 353 -10.90 -3.75 -24.85
C SER A 353 -11.50 -5.14 -24.62
N SER A 354 -12.23 -5.26 -23.53
CA SER A 354 -12.99 -6.43 -23.12
C SER A 354 -14.37 -5.98 -22.64
N ALA A 355 -15.26 -6.91 -22.29
CA ALA A 355 -16.61 -6.58 -21.84
C ALA A 355 -16.64 -5.72 -20.56
N ARG A 356 -15.63 -5.84 -19.68
CA ARG A 356 -15.58 -5.17 -18.37
C ARG A 356 -14.46 -4.13 -18.25
N TYR A 357 -13.48 -4.16 -19.15
CA TYR A 357 -12.29 -3.32 -19.06
C TYR A 357 -11.86 -2.78 -20.40
N VAL A 358 -11.39 -1.54 -20.40
CA VAL A 358 -10.55 -0.98 -21.46
C VAL A 358 -9.17 -0.73 -20.86
N ALA A 359 -8.11 -1.19 -21.51
CA ALA A 359 -6.75 -1.03 -21.02
C ALA A 359 -5.86 -0.41 -22.10
N TRP A 360 -4.96 0.49 -21.69
CA TRP A 360 -3.91 1.04 -22.52
C TRP A 360 -2.57 0.61 -21.92
N GLN A 361 -1.71 -0.01 -22.73
CA GLN A 361 -0.41 -0.52 -22.29
C GLN A 361 0.72 0.29 -22.92
N ALA A 362 1.71 0.68 -22.11
CA ALA A 362 2.93 1.31 -22.58
C ALA A 362 3.68 0.42 -23.59
N PRO A 363 4.37 1.00 -24.59
CA PRO A 363 5.10 0.23 -25.61
C PRO A 363 6.15 -0.75 -25.05
N ASP A 364 6.72 -0.43 -23.89
CA ASP A 364 7.73 -1.24 -23.20
C ASP A 364 7.12 -2.21 -22.16
N GLY A 365 5.80 -2.20 -21.98
CA GLY A 365 5.10 -3.02 -21.00
C GLY A 365 5.29 -2.58 -19.54
N SER A 366 5.92 -1.42 -19.29
CA SER A 366 6.29 -1.01 -17.92
C SER A 366 5.13 -0.42 -17.12
N SER A 367 4.07 0.04 -17.78
CA SER A 367 2.89 0.63 -17.13
C SER A 367 1.65 0.48 -18.00
N SER A 368 0.48 0.49 -17.37
CA SER A 368 -0.82 0.48 -18.04
C SER A 368 -1.84 1.36 -17.33
N LEU A 369 -2.81 1.84 -18.11
CA LEU A 369 -4.01 2.53 -17.63
C LEU A 369 -5.20 1.61 -17.88
N HIS A 370 -6.02 1.38 -16.87
CA HIS A 370 -7.18 0.50 -16.91
C HIS A 370 -8.43 1.31 -16.58
N LEU A 371 -9.49 1.12 -17.36
CA LEU A 371 -10.84 1.63 -17.12
C LEU A 371 -11.76 0.45 -16.87
N ASN A 372 -12.33 0.38 -15.67
CA ASN A 372 -13.41 -0.54 -15.32
C ASN A 372 -14.74 0.08 -15.76
N THR A 373 -15.29 -0.38 -16.87
CA THR A 373 -16.51 0.20 -17.47
C THR A 373 -17.72 0.05 -16.55
N TYR A 374 -17.79 -1.02 -15.77
CA TYR A 374 -18.86 -1.22 -14.79
C TYR A 374 -18.80 -0.19 -13.66
N ALA A 375 -17.61 0.03 -13.07
CA ALA A 375 -17.44 1.01 -12.01
C ALA A 375 -17.67 2.44 -12.50
N ALA A 376 -17.27 2.75 -13.74
CA ALA A 376 -17.54 4.04 -14.37
C ALA A 376 -19.05 4.30 -14.57
N GLU A 377 -19.83 3.27 -14.92
CA GLU A 377 -21.29 3.38 -15.08
C GLU A 377 -22.07 3.32 -13.75
N ASN A 378 -21.43 2.84 -12.67
CA ASN A 378 -22.04 2.67 -11.36
C ASN A 378 -21.24 3.43 -10.30
N PRO A 379 -21.29 4.78 -10.28
CA PRO A 379 -20.48 5.62 -9.37
C PRO A 379 -20.81 5.43 -7.88
N ALA A 380 -21.95 4.83 -7.54
CA ALA A 380 -22.29 4.42 -6.18
C ALA A 380 -21.55 3.14 -5.71
N SER A 381 -20.86 2.46 -6.63
CA SER A 381 -19.99 1.33 -6.31
C SER A 381 -18.74 1.83 -5.58
N GLN A 382 -18.27 1.08 -4.57
CA GLN A 382 -16.99 1.34 -3.90
C GLN A 382 -15.77 0.98 -4.78
N LEU A 383 -15.99 0.50 -6.00
CA LEU A 383 -14.92 0.13 -6.93
C LEU A 383 -14.31 1.37 -7.60
N HIS A 384 -12.99 1.33 -7.77
CA HIS A 384 -12.27 2.31 -8.57
C HIS A 384 -12.61 2.15 -10.06
N ALA A 385 -12.83 3.27 -10.74
CA ALA A 385 -13.16 3.28 -12.15
C ALA A 385 -11.91 3.29 -13.03
N TRP A 386 -10.87 3.98 -12.58
CA TRP A 386 -9.59 4.07 -13.27
C TRP A 386 -8.47 3.56 -12.38
N SER A 387 -7.56 2.79 -12.95
CA SER A 387 -6.35 2.33 -12.28
C SER A 387 -5.16 2.55 -13.20
N ILE A 388 -4.19 3.34 -12.75
CA ILE A 388 -2.87 3.46 -13.39
C ILE A 388 -1.95 2.53 -12.62
N ILE A 389 -1.35 1.57 -13.31
CA ILE A 389 -0.48 0.59 -12.67
C ILE A 389 0.89 0.57 -13.34
N GLY A 390 1.93 0.43 -12.54
CA GLY A 390 3.27 0.12 -13.01
C GLY A 390 3.67 -1.30 -12.67
N GLY A 391 4.57 -1.88 -13.46
CA GLY A 391 5.00 -3.27 -13.33
C GLY A 391 4.46 -4.15 -14.45
N THR A 392 4.97 -5.38 -14.51
CA THR A 392 4.74 -6.31 -15.62
C THR A 392 3.55 -7.24 -15.41
N ASP A 393 3.06 -7.40 -14.17
CA ASP A 393 1.88 -8.18 -13.83
C ASP A 393 0.74 -7.26 -13.36
N PRO A 394 -0.34 -7.11 -14.15
CA PRO A 394 -1.50 -6.32 -13.76
C PRO A 394 -2.23 -6.80 -12.50
N ASN A 395 -2.07 -8.07 -12.11
CA ASN A 395 -2.67 -8.62 -10.89
C ASN A 395 -1.79 -8.38 -9.65
N ARG A 396 -0.52 -7.98 -9.85
CA ARG A 396 0.46 -7.68 -8.81
C ARG A 396 1.27 -6.45 -9.19
N PRO A 397 0.61 -5.28 -9.30
CA PRO A 397 1.28 -4.07 -9.74
C PRO A 397 2.44 -3.73 -8.80
N TYR A 398 3.53 -3.19 -9.36
CA TYR A 398 4.63 -2.60 -8.58
C TYR A 398 4.19 -1.34 -7.85
N TRP A 399 3.28 -0.59 -8.46
CA TRP A 399 2.57 0.51 -7.82
C TRP A 399 1.24 0.72 -8.54
N ALA A 400 0.29 1.34 -7.87
CA ALA A 400 -1.02 1.69 -8.41
C ALA A 400 -1.46 3.09 -7.97
N ILE A 401 -2.11 3.81 -8.88
CA ILE A 401 -2.95 4.97 -8.58
C ILE A 401 -4.37 4.61 -9.01
N ASP A 402 -5.28 4.60 -8.05
CA ASP A 402 -6.68 4.29 -8.29
C ASP A 402 -7.54 5.54 -8.15
N LEU A 403 -8.42 5.78 -9.12
CA LEU A 403 -9.27 6.97 -9.19
C LEU A 403 -10.74 6.54 -9.26
N SER A 404 -11.59 7.25 -8.54
CA SER A 404 -13.04 7.08 -8.60
C SER A 404 -13.63 7.46 -9.98
N ALA A 405 -14.87 7.04 -10.25
CA ALA A 405 -15.57 7.34 -11.50
C ALA A 405 -15.76 8.85 -11.75
N ALA A 406 -15.84 9.63 -10.68
CA ALA A 406 -16.11 11.06 -10.71
C ALA A 406 -14.83 11.93 -10.79
N VAL A 407 -13.66 11.32 -10.98
CA VAL A 407 -12.40 12.07 -11.19
C VAL A 407 -12.56 13.06 -12.35
N THR A 408 -11.99 14.26 -12.21
CA THR A 408 -12.13 15.28 -13.25
C THR A 408 -11.29 14.92 -14.49
N PRO A 409 -11.74 15.31 -15.70
CA PRO A 409 -10.98 15.07 -16.92
C PRO A 409 -9.55 15.61 -16.89
N ASP A 410 -9.38 16.77 -16.27
CA ASP A 410 -8.09 17.44 -16.23
C ASP A 410 -7.09 16.65 -15.37
N ILE A 411 -7.50 16.10 -14.22
CA ILE A 411 -6.63 15.26 -13.38
C ILE A 411 -6.17 14.03 -14.16
N LEU A 412 -7.10 13.33 -14.83
CA LEU A 412 -6.75 12.16 -15.62
C LEU A 412 -5.83 12.55 -16.79
N ALA A 413 -6.08 13.67 -17.47
CA ALA A 413 -5.26 14.17 -18.56
C ALA A 413 -3.82 14.49 -18.13
N HIS A 414 -3.62 15.18 -16.99
CA HIS A 414 -2.28 15.49 -16.47
C HIS A 414 -1.50 14.20 -16.18
N LEU A 415 -2.14 13.20 -15.58
CA LEU A 415 -1.51 11.91 -15.31
C LEU A 415 -1.16 11.16 -16.60
N THR A 416 -2.06 11.12 -17.58
CA THR A 416 -1.78 10.46 -18.87
C THR A 416 -0.73 11.18 -19.70
N ASP A 417 -0.66 12.51 -19.63
CA ASP A 417 0.36 13.30 -20.31
C ASP A 417 1.74 13.05 -19.72
N HIS A 418 1.82 12.97 -18.39
CA HIS A 418 3.05 12.58 -17.69
C HIS A 418 3.52 11.18 -18.10
N LEU A 419 2.60 10.20 -18.09
CA LEU A 419 2.90 8.82 -18.52
C LEU A 419 3.35 8.75 -20.00
N ALA A 420 2.71 9.53 -20.87
CA ALA A 420 3.09 9.62 -22.28
C ALA A 420 4.50 10.21 -22.46
N ALA A 421 4.87 11.21 -21.64
CA ALA A 421 6.18 11.86 -21.68
C ALA A 421 7.31 10.95 -21.16
N CYS A 422 7.02 10.07 -20.19
CA CYS A 422 7.97 9.12 -19.63
C CYS A 422 8.29 7.93 -20.56
N ALA A 423 7.49 7.69 -21.61
CA ALA A 423 7.76 6.63 -22.57
C ALA A 423 9.06 6.93 -23.35
N PRO A 424 10.03 6.00 -23.42
CA PRO A 424 11.30 6.27 -24.09
C PRO A 424 11.07 6.64 -25.57
N PRO A 425 11.76 7.66 -26.10
CA PRO A 425 11.74 7.93 -27.52
C PRO A 425 12.29 6.70 -28.25
N ALA A 426 11.56 6.24 -29.28
CA ALA A 426 11.92 5.05 -30.04
C ALA A 426 13.41 5.09 -30.44
N PRO A 427 14.13 3.94 -30.44
CA PRO A 427 15.45 3.89 -31.05
C PRO A 427 15.33 4.39 -32.49
N ARG A 428 16.03 5.49 -32.80
CA ARG A 428 16.16 5.97 -34.18
C ARG A 428 16.61 4.78 -35.01
N ARG A 429 15.78 4.33 -35.96
CA ARG A 429 16.23 3.43 -37.01
C ARG A 429 17.39 4.16 -37.70
N THR A 430 18.62 3.80 -37.38
CA THR A 430 19.78 4.16 -38.19
C THR A 430 19.47 3.60 -39.56
N GLY A 431 19.13 4.50 -40.48
CA GLY A 431 18.88 4.15 -41.86
C GLY A 431 20.10 3.39 -42.37
N THR A 432 19.89 2.13 -42.72
CA THR A 432 20.81 1.41 -43.61
C THR A 432 21.04 2.29 -44.84
N PRO A 433 22.29 2.59 -45.22
CA PRO A 433 22.56 3.33 -46.45
C PRO A 433 21.93 2.57 -47.63
N SER A 434 21.07 3.23 -48.39
CA SER A 434 20.51 2.67 -49.63
C SER A 434 21.65 2.27 -50.56
N LEU A 435 21.77 0.97 -50.83
CA LEU A 435 22.56 0.46 -51.94
C LEU A 435 21.87 0.85 -53.28
N PRO A 436 22.61 1.20 -54.33
CA PRO A 436 22.03 1.60 -55.62
C PRO A 436 21.26 0.44 -56.26
N ALA A 437 20.09 0.75 -56.81
CA ALA A 437 19.22 -0.21 -57.49
C ALA A 437 19.84 -0.71 -58.80
N THR A 438 19.90 -2.03 -58.96
CA THR A 438 20.22 -2.70 -60.23
C THR A 438 18.97 -2.74 -61.12
N PRO A 439 19.02 -2.41 -62.42
CA PRO A 439 17.85 -2.40 -63.29
C PRO A 439 17.34 -3.81 -63.62
N THR A 440 16.02 -4.01 -63.50
CA THR A 440 15.32 -5.25 -63.84
C THR A 440 15.19 -5.41 -65.36
N ALA A 441 15.57 -6.57 -65.88
CA ALA A 441 15.40 -6.97 -67.28
C ALA A 441 13.94 -7.34 -67.61
N THR A 442 13.46 -6.84 -68.75
CA THR A 442 12.12 -7.05 -69.31
C THR A 442 11.98 -8.43 -69.97
N THR A 443 10.93 -9.19 -69.65
CA THR A 443 10.58 -10.44 -70.34
C THR A 443 9.35 -10.24 -71.23
N PRO A 444 9.34 -10.70 -72.50
CA PRO A 444 8.28 -10.39 -73.46
C PRO A 444 7.06 -11.34 -73.40
N THR A 445 5.93 -10.75 -73.77
CA THR A 445 4.55 -11.27 -73.85
C THR A 445 4.37 -12.37 -74.91
N ARG A 446 3.53 -13.39 -74.62
CA ARG A 446 3.00 -14.33 -75.63
C ARG A 446 1.46 -14.35 -75.61
N PRO A 447 0.77 -14.27 -76.76
CA PRO A 447 -0.68 -14.08 -76.83
C PRO A 447 -1.49 -15.38 -76.74
N ARG A 448 -2.74 -15.23 -76.32
CA ARG A 448 -3.76 -16.28 -76.08
C ARG A 448 -4.58 -16.51 -77.37
N ARG A 449 -4.88 -17.77 -77.68
CA ARG A 449 -5.73 -18.19 -78.81
C ARG A 449 -7.21 -17.91 -78.55
N HIS A 450 -7.90 -17.30 -79.52
CA HIS A 450 -8.97 -17.95 -80.30
C HIS A 450 -9.01 -17.35 -81.71
#